data_AF-A0A1V2ID49-F1
#
_entry.id   AF-A0A1V2ID49-F1
#
_cell.length_a   1.000
_cell.length_b   1.000
_cell.length_c   1.000
_cell.angle_alpha   90.00
_cell.angle_beta   90.00
_cell.angle_gamma   90.00
#
_symmetry.space_group_name_H-M   'P 1'
#
loop_
_entity.id
_entity.type
_entity.pdbx_description
1 polymer ?
#
loop_
_entity_poly.entity_id
_entity_poly.type
_entity_poly.pdbx_seq_one_letter_code
_entity_poly.pdbx_strand_id
1 'polypeptide(L)'
;MARDFDARRSSGADDDDLQEQSLESLKAQRLGAAADLGDDVDALETELDLPDAEVRDEDLALRVLPRQADEFTCTSCFLIHHRSQLADARRTVCSDCAA
;
A
#
# COMPACT_ATOMS: atom_id res chain seq x y z
N MET A 1 6.93 14.93 6.43
CA MET A 1 7.40 14.58 5.07
C MET A 1 6.51 13.46 4.57
N ALA A 2 5.73 13.69 3.51
CA ALA A 2 4.89 12.64 2.93
C ALA A 2 5.80 11.69 2.15
N ARG A 3 5.88 10.43 2.57
CA ARG A 3 6.55 9.39 1.77
C ARG A 3 5.64 9.08 0.60
N ASP A 4 6.12 9.31 -0.61
CA ASP A 4 5.40 9.03 -1.86
C ASP A 4 5.45 7.52 -2.12
N PHE A 5 4.29 6.87 -2.04
CA PHE A 5 4.12 5.42 -2.22
C PHE A 5 3.61 5.08 -3.64
N ASP A 6 3.51 6.04 -4.55
CA ASP A 6 2.92 5.86 -5.90
C ASP A 6 3.98 5.64 -7.00
N ALA A 7 5.27 5.61 -6.63
CA ALA A 7 6.34 5.31 -7.56
C ALA A 7 6.33 3.83 -7.98
N ARG A 8 6.30 3.57 -9.29
CA ARG A 8 6.50 2.21 -9.83
C ARG A 8 7.81 1.65 -9.32
N ARG A 9 7.77 0.51 -8.63
CA ARG A 9 8.98 -0.24 -8.26
C ARG A 9 9.76 -0.53 -9.55
N SER A 10 11.02 -0.09 -9.59
CA SER A 10 11.95 -0.53 -10.62
C SER A 10 12.17 -2.02 -10.43
N SER A 11 11.52 -2.85 -11.24
CA SER A 11 11.87 -4.26 -11.38
C SER A 11 13.16 -4.33 -12.20
N GLY A 12 14.30 -4.14 -11.54
CA GLY A 12 15.63 -4.34 -12.11
C GLY A 12 16.17 -5.66 -11.60
N ALA A 13 16.55 -6.57 -12.51
CA ALA A 13 17.18 -7.85 -12.18
C ALA A 13 18.42 -7.71 -11.29
N ASP A 14 19.05 -6.53 -11.26
CA ASP A 14 20.16 -6.20 -10.35
C ASP A 14 19.73 -6.11 -8.87
N ASP A 15 18.46 -5.82 -8.57
CA ASP A 15 17.94 -5.77 -7.19
C ASP A 15 17.71 -7.18 -6.63
N ASP A 16 17.30 -8.14 -7.47
CA ASP A 16 17.15 -9.54 -7.08
C ASP A 16 18.50 -10.16 -6.69
N ASP A 17 19.56 -10.00 -7.51
CA ASP A 17 20.91 -10.51 -7.19
C ASP A 17 21.48 -9.88 -5.91
N LEU A 18 21.23 -8.58 -5.66
CA LEU A 18 21.66 -7.88 -4.44
C LEU A 18 20.83 -8.29 -3.22
N GLN A 19 19.54 -8.52 -3.39
CA GLN A 19 18.67 -9.05 -2.35
C GLN A 19 19.05 -10.49 -2.00
N GLU A 20 19.34 -11.36 -2.98
CA GLU A 20 19.77 -12.73 -2.76
C GLU A 20 21.08 -12.79 -1.95
N GLN A 21 22.08 -11.96 -2.30
CA GLN A 21 23.33 -11.85 -1.52
C GLN A 21 23.09 -11.31 -0.11
N SER A 22 22.17 -10.35 0.06
CA SER A 22 21.80 -9.82 1.36
C SER A 22 21.10 -10.87 2.23
N LEU A 23 20.17 -11.64 1.64
CA LEU A 23 19.44 -12.71 2.31
C LEU A 23 20.36 -13.88 2.71
N GLU A 24 21.31 -14.26 1.87
CA GLU A 24 22.32 -15.28 2.17
C GLU A 24 23.18 -14.86 3.38
N SER A 25 23.63 -13.59 3.41
CA SER A 25 24.40 -13.05 4.54
C SER A 25 23.60 -13.00 5.84
N LEU A 26 22.31 -12.65 5.77
CA LEU A 26 21.38 -12.65 6.92
C LEU A 26 21.09 -14.07 7.41
N LYS A 27 20.98 -15.06 6.52
CA LYS A 27 20.85 -16.48 6.90
C LYS A 27 22.11 -16.98 7.59
N ALA A 28 23.30 -16.63 7.10
CA ALA A 28 24.56 -16.99 7.74
C ALA A 28 24.71 -16.35 9.13
N GLN A 29 24.30 -15.09 9.29
CA GLN A 29 24.23 -14.44 10.61
C GLN A 29 23.20 -15.11 11.52
N ARG A 30 22.02 -15.49 11.01
CA ARG A 30 21.01 -16.23 11.79
C ARG A 30 21.48 -17.61 12.21
N LEU A 31 22.17 -18.35 11.35
CA LEU A 31 22.76 -19.65 11.69
C LEU A 31 23.86 -19.50 12.76
N GLY A 32 24.66 -18.44 12.70
CA GLY A 32 25.65 -18.10 13.73
C GLY A 32 25.00 -17.69 15.06
N ALA A 33 23.94 -16.90 15.02
CA ALA A 33 23.18 -16.49 16.20
C ALA A 33 22.39 -17.67 16.81
N ALA A 34 21.82 -18.56 15.99
CA ALA A 34 21.15 -19.78 16.47
C ALA A 34 22.12 -20.77 17.12
N ALA A 35 23.39 -20.81 16.67
CA ALA A 35 24.42 -21.61 17.32
C ALA A 35 24.88 -21.04 18.67
N ASP A 36 24.76 -19.72 18.88
CA ASP A 36 25.08 -19.03 20.14
C ASP A 36 23.96 -19.16 21.19
N LEU A 37 22.72 -19.40 20.74
CA LEU A 37 21.53 -19.49 21.59
C LEU A 37 21.22 -20.89 22.14
N GLY A 38 21.93 -21.96 21.74
CA GLY A 38 21.73 -23.30 22.29
C GLY A 38 20.26 -23.77 22.28
N ASP A 39 19.90 -24.68 23.20
CA ASP A 39 18.56 -25.27 23.41
C ASP A 39 17.45 -24.25 23.76
N ASP A 40 17.78 -22.95 23.82
CA ASP A 40 16.85 -21.87 24.19
C ASP A 40 15.95 -21.40 23.03
N VAL A 41 16.10 -21.98 21.82
CA VAL A 41 15.24 -21.68 20.67
C VAL A 41 13.80 -22.15 20.91
N ASP A 42 13.62 -23.33 21.53
CA ASP A 42 12.30 -23.90 21.89
C ASP A 42 11.54 -22.99 22.88
N ALA A 43 12.26 -22.32 23.80
CA ALA A 43 11.65 -21.40 24.76
C ALA A 43 11.14 -20.11 24.09
N LEU A 44 11.85 -19.60 23.08
CA LEU A 44 11.44 -18.43 22.30
C LEU A 44 10.28 -18.75 21.35
N GLU A 45 10.21 -19.96 20.79
CA GLU A 45 9.07 -20.40 19.98
C GLU A 45 7.76 -20.41 20.79
N THR A 46 7.82 -20.73 22.08
CA THR A 46 6.66 -20.72 22.97
C THR A 46 6.18 -19.30 23.31
N GLU A 47 7.08 -18.31 23.36
CA GLU A 47 6.72 -16.88 23.57
C GLU A 47 6.27 -16.18 22.28
N LEU A 48 6.53 -16.77 21.12
CA LEU A 48 6.08 -16.29 19.81
C LEU A 48 4.75 -16.90 19.36
N ASP A 49 4.16 -17.79 20.17
CA ASP A 49 2.77 -18.23 20.02
C ASP A 49 1.85 -17.07 20.44
N LEU A 50 1.86 -16.01 19.62
CA LEU A 50 0.95 -14.89 19.74
C LEU A 50 -0.45 -15.49 19.75
N PRO A 51 -1.24 -15.31 20.84
CA PRO A 51 -2.60 -15.83 20.87
C PRO A 51 -3.28 -15.30 19.63
N ASP A 52 -3.83 -16.22 18.82
CA ASP A 52 -4.51 -15.93 17.55
C ASP A 52 -5.22 -14.60 17.72
N ALA A 53 -4.61 -13.54 17.19
CA ALA A 53 -5.09 -12.20 17.43
C ALA A 53 -6.46 -12.22 16.81
N GLU A 54 -7.51 -12.24 17.64
CA GLU A 54 -8.88 -12.34 17.18
C GLU A 54 -9.08 -11.16 16.22
N VAL A 55 -8.98 -11.45 14.93
CA VAL A 55 -9.24 -10.47 13.89
C VAL A 55 -10.71 -10.18 14.07
N ARG A 56 -11.00 -9.06 14.73
CA ARG A 56 -12.35 -8.61 14.98
C ARG A 56 -13.00 -8.51 13.60
N ASP A 57 -13.95 -9.39 13.34
CA ASP A 57 -14.76 -9.41 12.13
C ASP A 57 -15.78 -8.28 12.25
N GLU A 58 -15.27 -7.05 12.31
CA GLU A 58 -16.06 -5.84 12.37
C GLU A 58 -16.32 -5.37 10.94
N ASP A 59 -17.47 -5.79 10.41
CA ASP A 59 -18.01 -5.30 9.14
C ASP A 59 -18.17 -3.78 9.20
N LEU A 60 -17.19 -3.04 8.68
CA LEU A 60 -17.32 -1.61 8.47
C LEU A 60 -18.32 -1.38 7.33
N ALA A 61 -19.59 -1.17 7.68
CA ALA A 61 -20.66 -0.85 6.74
C ALA A 61 -20.44 0.53 6.12
N LEU A 62 -19.59 0.59 5.09
CA LEU A 62 -19.35 1.80 4.30
C LEU A 62 -20.53 2.01 3.34
N ARG A 63 -21.24 3.11 3.53
CA ARG A 63 -22.31 3.53 2.61
C ARG A 63 -21.68 4.13 1.36
N VAL A 64 -21.73 3.40 0.24
CA VAL A 64 -21.37 3.95 -1.08
C VAL A 64 -22.51 4.85 -1.56
N LEU A 65 -22.24 6.15 -1.68
CA LEU A 65 -23.18 7.08 -2.31
C LEU A 65 -23.00 7.00 -3.84
N PRO A 66 -24.07 6.75 -4.60
CA PRO A 66 -23.99 6.80 -6.06
C PRO A 66 -23.70 8.23 -6.50
N ARG A 67 -23.10 8.36 -7.70
CA ARG A 67 -22.76 9.66 -8.28
C ARG A 67 -24.00 10.55 -8.30
N GLN A 68 -23.92 11.71 -7.67
CA GLN A 68 -25.06 12.62 -7.65
C GLN A 68 -25.29 13.15 -9.07
N ALA A 69 -26.56 13.45 -9.39
CA ALA A 69 -26.90 13.93 -10.72
C ALA A 69 -26.15 15.24 -11.04
N ASP A 70 -25.77 15.99 -10.01
CA ASP A 70 -25.14 17.31 -10.02
C ASP A 70 -23.62 17.31 -10.03
N GLU A 71 -23.02 16.15 -10.20
CA GLU A 71 -21.58 15.96 -10.21
C GLU A 71 -21.06 15.42 -11.55
N PHE A 72 -19.87 15.87 -11.92
CA PHE A 72 -19.09 15.30 -13.02
C PHE A 72 -17.62 15.17 -12.62
N THR A 73 -16.94 14.21 -13.24
CA THR A 73 -15.49 14.03 -13.10
C THR A 73 -14.80 14.74 -14.26
N CYS A 74 -13.88 15.66 -13.96
CA CYS A 74 -13.12 16.36 -14.99
C CYS A 74 -12.11 15.40 -15.64
N THR A 75 -12.04 15.38 -16.97
CA THR A 75 -11.07 14.54 -17.71
C THR A 75 -9.63 15.04 -17.66
N SER A 76 -9.42 16.29 -17.24
CA SER A 76 -8.10 16.92 -17.17
C SER A 76 -7.47 16.81 -15.78
N CYS A 77 -8.22 17.10 -14.71
CA CYS A 77 -7.72 17.06 -13.32
C CYS A 77 -8.23 15.85 -12.51
N PHE A 78 -9.14 15.04 -13.06
CA PHE A 78 -9.72 13.85 -12.42
C PHE A 78 -10.48 14.10 -11.10
N LEU A 79 -10.73 15.35 -10.74
CA LEU A 79 -11.53 15.73 -9.58
C LEU A 79 -13.02 15.75 -9.91
N ILE A 80 -13.85 15.53 -8.88
CA ILE A 80 -15.30 15.65 -8.94
C ILE A 80 -15.68 17.10 -8.68
N HIS A 81 -16.46 17.68 -9.60
CA HIS A 81 -16.98 19.04 -9.50
C HIS A 81 -18.49 19.06 -9.70
N HIS A 82 -19.13 20.10 -9.17
CA HIS A 82 -20.54 20.37 -9.44
C HIS A 82 -20.74 20.83 -10.89
N ARG A 83 -21.87 20.51 -11.53
CA ARG A 83 -22.18 20.85 -12.94
C ARG A 83 -21.97 22.33 -13.28
N SER A 84 -22.11 23.22 -12.29
CA SER A 84 -21.89 24.66 -12.47
C SER A 84 -20.47 25.03 -12.87
N GLN A 85 -19.50 24.14 -12.63
CA GLN A 85 -18.09 24.31 -13.00
C GLN A 85 -17.76 23.64 -14.35
N LEU A 86 -18.74 23.07 -15.05
CA LEU A 86 -18.54 22.41 -16.35
C LEU A 86 -18.35 23.46 -17.46
N ALA A 87 -17.16 23.50 -18.04
CA ALA A 87 -16.83 24.42 -19.13
C ALA A 87 -17.14 23.83 -20.52
N ASP A 88 -16.84 22.54 -20.71
CA ASP A 88 -17.14 21.82 -21.95
C ASP A 88 -17.86 20.50 -21.65
N ALA A 89 -19.13 20.41 -22.07
CA ALA A 89 -19.96 19.23 -21.87
C ALA A 89 -19.53 18.02 -22.73
N ARG A 90 -18.84 18.23 -23.86
CA ARG A 90 -18.36 17.12 -24.71
C ARG A 90 -17.10 16.49 -24.17
N ARG A 91 -16.21 17.31 -23.62
CA ARG A 91 -14.92 16.87 -23.05
C ARG A 91 -14.99 16.62 -21.55
N THR A 92 -16.08 16.99 -20.89
CA THR A 92 -16.25 16.96 -19.43
C THR A 92 -15.06 17.58 -18.71
N VAL A 93 -14.77 18.85 -19.03
CA VAL A 93 -13.65 19.61 -18.47
C VAL A 93 -14.19 20.73 -17.57
N CYS A 94 -13.56 20.96 -16.41
CA CYS A 94 -13.94 22.04 -15.51
C CYS A 94 -13.44 23.42 -15.98
N SER A 95 -14.01 24.50 -15.45
CA SER A 95 -13.63 25.89 -15.74
C SER A 95 -12.13 26.13 -15.59
N ASP A 96 -11.51 25.52 -14.58
CA ASP A 96 -10.12 25.77 -14.23
C ASP A 96 -9.15 25.06 -15.18
N CYS A 97 -9.56 23.92 -15.75
CA CYS A 97 -8.79 23.18 -16.74
C CYS A 97 -9.07 23.62 -18.19
N ALA A 98 -10.15 24.38 -18.40
CA ALA A 98 -10.49 24.96 -19.70
C ALA A 98 -9.87 26.36 -19.92
N ALA A 99 -9.26 26.93 -18.87
CA ALA A 99 -8.55 28.21 -18.89
C ALA A 99 -7.17 28.11 -19.56
#